data_AF-U2HUY0-F1
#
_entry.id   AF-U2HUY0-F1
#
_cell.length_a   1.000
_cell.length_b   1.000
_cell.length_c   1.000
_cell.angle_alpha   90.00
_cell.angle_beta   90.00
_cell.angle_gamma   90.00
#
_symmetry.space_group_name_H-M   'P 1'
#
loop_
_entity.id
_entity.type
_entity.pdbx_description
1 polymer ?
#
loop_
_entity_poly.entity_id
_entity_poly.type
_entity_poly.pdbx_seq_one_letter_code
_entity_poly.pdbx_strand_id
1 'polypeptide(L)'
;MEKPPILHRLPSLQVYHILQQVYQALPEVMERIAPQGWQNSTYHRHMMQDRWEMHQDFIQDLPKDQHPASDTAHLEADDDNPFTLENYFCCTFPPMNNYPMEIFYIIASHLMDITSGSVLLGTETSKIYYIAEETVHEALFEIAYEHQEIDDMVRDMHACILTAPPLQGIDAIYAYECLFAILHQMGYHLRYLDTDLLYIAELQEIYQDIHYTDIASTEKTEKIQQIQSDIQYVINSKIPRSYRQHIDLFDLEAIVRLLNTYKVDPVVLSYLHIYDTFPRGYPCVASDYCDEDEQWD
;
A
#
# COMPACT_ATOMS: atom_id res chain seq x y z
N MET A 1 30.77 -16.88 8.05
CA MET A 1 29.51 -17.02 7.29
C MET A 1 28.41 -17.18 8.31
N GLU A 2 27.86 -16.04 8.74
CA GLU A 2 26.60 -16.05 9.48
C GLU A 2 25.49 -16.40 8.49
N LYS A 3 24.50 -17.19 8.92
CA LYS A 3 23.36 -17.51 8.07
C LYS A 3 22.55 -16.23 7.86
N PRO A 4 22.01 -15.97 6.65
CA PRO A 4 21.08 -14.87 6.47
C PRO A 4 19.93 -15.01 7.48
N PRO A 5 19.50 -13.89 8.09
CA PRO A 5 18.47 -13.91 9.11
C PRO A 5 17.18 -14.43 8.50
N ILE A 6 16.52 -15.34 9.23
CA ILE A 6 15.30 -15.97 8.77
C ILE A 6 14.17 -14.94 8.88
N LEU A 7 13.57 -14.60 7.74
CA LEU A 7 12.38 -13.78 7.68
C LEU A 7 11.17 -14.58 8.17
N HIS A 8 10.41 -14.03 9.11
CA HIS A 8 9.24 -14.68 9.73
C HIS A 8 7.94 -13.95 9.40
N ARG A 9 6.84 -14.68 9.21
CA ARG A 9 5.51 -14.04 9.20
C ARG A 9 5.19 -13.51 10.60
N LEU A 10 4.70 -12.28 10.70
CA LEU A 10 4.20 -11.74 11.95
C LEU A 10 3.00 -12.60 12.44
N PRO A 11 2.99 -13.09 13.69
CA PRO A 11 1.92 -13.99 14.14
C PRO A 11 0.53 -13.35 14.03
N SER A 12 -0.48 -14.13 13.61
CA SER A 12 -1.83 -13.61 13.37
C SER A 12 -2.44 -12.88 14.57
N LEU A 13 -2.20 -13.39 15.78
CA LEU A 13 -2.66 -12.73 17.01
C LEU A 13 -2.04 -11.33 17.20
N GLN A 14 -0.78 -11.14 16.78
CA GLN A 14 -0.13 -9.83 16.83
C GLN A 14 -0.73 -8.87 15.81
N VAL A 15 -0.98 -9.34 14.58
CA VAL A 15 -1.67 -8.55 13.54
C VAL A 15 -3.07 -8.14 14.01
N TYR A 16 -3.82 -9.07 14.60
CA TYR A 16 -5.13 -8.77 15.19
C TYR A 16 -5.03 -7.70 16.29
N HIS A 17 -4.07 -7.81 17.22
CA HIS A 17 -3.89 -6.77 18.24
C HIS A 17 -3.47 -5.40 17.68
N ILE A 18 -2.69 -5.37 16.60
CA ILE A 18 -2.34 -4.12 15.90
C ILE A 18 -3.62 -3.50 15.35
N LEU A 19 -4.37 -4.25 14.53
CA LEU A 19 -5.59 -3.74 13.89
C LEU A 19 -6.69 -3.41 14.91
N GLN A 20 -6.77 -4.12 16.03
CA GLN A 20 -7.73 -3.80 17.10
C GLN A 20 -7.40 -2.45 17.76
N GLN A 21 -6.12 -2.11 17.91
CA GLN A 21 -5.71 -0.79 18.39
C GLN A 21 -5.95 0.30 17.32
N VAL A 22 -5.74 -0.02 16.03
CA VAL A 22 -6.13 0.88 14.93
C VAL A 22 -7.62 1.18 14.98
N TYR A 23 -8.47 0.14 15.13
CA TYR A 23 -9.93 0.31 15.24
C TYR A 23 -10.32 1.25 16.39
N GLN A 24 -9.64 1.13 17.54
CA GLN A 24 -9.86 2.01 18.69
C GLN A 24 -9.42 3.46 18.43
N ALA A 25 -8.41 3.66 17.59
CA ALA A 25 -7.88 4.97 17.23
C ALA A 25 -8.62 5.66 16.08
N LEU A 26 -9.56 4.98 15.40
CA LEU A 26 -10.24 5.52 14.21
C LEU A 26 -10.85 6.91 14.40
N PRO A 27 -11.56 7.23 15.51
CA PRO A 27 -12.15 8.56 15.64
C PRO A 27 -11.12 9.68 15.57
N GLU A 28 -9.96 9.50 16.21
CA GLU A 28 -8.88 10.50 16.21
C GLU A 28 -8.23 10.59 14.83
N VAL A 29 -7.92 9.46 14.20
CA VAL A 29 -7.29 9.44 12.88
C VAL A 29 -8.21 10.03 11.81
N MET A 30 -9.51 9.73 11.88
CA MET A 30 -10.53 10.26 10.98
C MET A 30 -10.65 11.78 11.09
N GLU A 31 -10.57 12.35 12.29
CA GLU A 31 -10.57 13.80 12.49
C GLU A 31 -9.34 14.47 11.86
N ARG A 32 -8.18 13.81 11.89
CA ARG A 32 -6.95 14.33 11.27
C ARG A 32 -6.94 14.23 9.74
N ILE A 33 -7.37 13.08 9.20
CA ILE A 33 -7.39 12.82 7.75
C ILE A 33 -8.53 13.55 7.04
N ALA A 34 -9.70 13.63 7.68
CA ALA A 34 -10.88 14.24 7.10
C ALA A 34 -11.54 15.23 8.10
N PRO A 35 -10.88 16.36 8.40
CA PRO A 35 -11.36 17.33 9.41
C PRO A 35 -12.72 17.97 9.05
N GLN A 36 -13.11 17.93 7.78
CA GLN A 36 -14.41 18.41 7.29
C GLN A 36 -15.47 17.29 7.20
N GLY A 37 -15.18 16.13 7.77
CA GLY A 37 -16.00 14.92 7.70
C GLY A 37 -15.63 14.02 6.52
N TRP A 38 -15.65 12.71 6.76
CA TRP A 38 -15.25 11.69 5.78
C TRP A 38 -16.07 11.70 4.49
N GLN A 39 -17.38 11.91 4.59
CA GLN A 39 -18.28 12.02 3.44
C GLN A 39 -17.82 13.09 2.42
N ASN A 40 -17.19 14.17 2.90
CA ASN A 40 -16.71 15.26 2.05
C ASN A 40 -15.26 15.07 1.58
N SER A 41 -14.58 14.02 2.06
CA SER A 41 -13.19 13.75 1.71
C SER A 41 -13.03 13.38 0.23
N THR A 42 -11.83 13.56 -0.31
CA THR A 42 -11.48 13.04 -1.65
C THR A 42 -11.46 11.51 -1.65
N TYR A 43 -11.08 10.88 -0.54
CA TYR A 43 -10.98 9.43 -0.40
C TYR A 43 -12.34 8.73 -0.52
N HIS A 44 -13.34 9.20 0.23
CA HIS A 44 -14.70 8.67 0.13
C HIS A 44 -15.27 8.85 -1.29
N ARG A 45 -15.04 10.02 -1.92
CA ARG A 45 -15.47 10.26 -3.30
C ARG A 45 -14.81 9.32 -4.30
N HIS A 46 -13.52 9.03 -4.16
CA HIS A 46 -12.85 8.03 -5.00
C HIS A 46 -13.45 6.64 -4.80
N MET A 47 -13.66 6.19 -3.55
CA MET A 47 -14.29 4.89 -3.28
C MET A 47 -15.70 4.79 -3.88
N MET A 48 -16.50 5.85 -3.77
CA MET A 48 -17.84 5.89 -4.37
C MET A 48 -17.80 5.90 -5.89
N GLN A 49 -16.78 6.53 -6.49
CA GLN A 49 -16.58 6.50 -7.93
C GLN A 49 -16.18 5.10 -8.41
N ASP A 50 -15.23 4.44 -7.75
CA ASP A 50 -14.84 3.07 -8.09
C ASP A 50 -16.03 2.11 -7.99
N ARG A 51 -16.82 2.23 -6.91
CA ARG A 51 -18.08 1.46 -6.74
C ARG A 51 -19.05 1.72 -7.89
N TRP A 52 -19.23 2.98 -8.27
CA TRP A 52 -20.11 3.35 -9.37
C TRP A 52 -19.64 2.76 -10.69
N GLU A 53 -18.35 2.83 -11.00
CA GLU A 53 -17.76 2.28 -12.23
C GLU A 53 -17.94 0.76 -12.30
N MET A 54 -17.64 0.03 -11.22
CA MET A 54 -17.87 -1.42 -11.13
C MET A 54 -19.34 -1.81 -11.33
N HIS A 55 -20.26 -1.04 -10.75
CA HIS A 55 -21.69 -1.27 -10.91
C HIS A 55 -22.14 -1.01 -12.35
N GLN A 56 -21.65 0.07 -12.98
CA GLN A 56 -21.97 0.35 -14.38
C GLN A 56 -21.46 -0.74 -15.32
N ASP A 57 -20.26 -1.28 -15.09
CA ASP A 57 -19.73 -2.41 -15.86
C ASP A 57 -20.62 -3.65 -15.71
N PHE A 58 -21.02 -3.98 -14.47
CA PHE A 58 -21.98 -5.05 -14.22
C PHE A 58 -23.32 -4.84 -14.95
N ILE A 59 -23.88 -3.63 -14.91
CA ILE A 59 -25.14 -3.32 -15.60
C ILE A 59 -24.98 -3.42 -17.12
N GLN A 60 -23.83 -3.04 -17.67
CA GLN A 60 -23.55 -3.17 -19.11
C GLN A 60 -23.45 -4.62 -19.58
N ASP A 61 -22.98 -5.50 -18.70
CA ASP A 61 -22.87 -6.94 -18.96
C ASP A 61 -24.20 -7.70 -18.82
N LEU A 62 -25.25 -7.07 -18.28
CA LEU A 62 -26.58 -7.68 -18.20
C LEU A 62 -27.19 -7.87 -19.60
N PRO A 63 -28.01 -8.92 -19.79
CA PRO A 63 -28.86 -9.05 -20.97
C PRO A 63 -29.75 -7.80 -21.18
N LYS A 64 -29.99 -7.40 -22.43
CA LYS A 64 -30.75 -6.19 -22.80
C LYS A 64 -32.14 -6.08 -22.15
N ASP A 65 -32.76 -7.21 -21.89
CA ASP A 65 -34.06 -7.37 -21.24
C ASP A 65 -34.03 -7.24 -19.70
N GLN A 66 -32.84 -7.15 -19.10
CA GLN A 66 -32.59 -7.00 -17.66
C GLN A 66 -31.98 -5.65 -17.28
N HIS A 67 -31.70 -4.77 -18.26
CA HIS A 67 -31.22 -3.43 -17.89
C HIS A 67 -32.33 -2.66 -17.16
N PRO A 68 -31.97 -1.95 -16.08
CA PRO A 68 -32.87 -0.97 -15.51
C PRO A 68 -33.24 0.07 -16.57
N ALA A 69 -34.52 0.46 -16.63
CA ALA A 69 -35.01 1.40 -17.62
C ALA A 69 -34.23 2.72 -17.55
N SER A 70 -33.53 3.05 -18.64
CA SER A 70 -32.59 4.17 -18.75
C SER A 70 -33.24 5.58 -18.80
N ASP A 71 -34.51 5.72 -18.41
CA ASP A 71 -35.23 6.99 -18.62
C ASP A 71 -35.25 7.88 -17.36
N THR A 72 -34.46 8.94 -17.49
CA THR A 72 -34.39 10.18 -16.71
C THR A 72 -35.62 10.58 -15.88
N ALA A 73 -35.31 10.97 -14.64
CA ALA A 73 -35.93 12.10 -13.94
C ALA A 73 -37.39 11.97 -13.51
N HIS A 74 -37.73 10.97 -12.68
CA HIS A 74 -38.66 11.17 -11.57
C HIS A 74 -38.35 10.18 -10.44
N LEU A 75 -38.03 10.73 -9.28
CA LEU A 75 -37.90 10.04 -7.99
C LEU A 75 -39.26 9.45 -7.57
N GLU A 76 -39.58 8.28 -8.09
CA GLU A 76 -40.18 7.24 -7.25
C GLU A 76 -39.17 6.10 -7.35
N ALA A 77 -38.50 5.81 -6.24
CA ALA A 77 -37.65 4.64 -6.15
C ALA A 77 -38.51 3.45 -6.55
N ASP A 78 -38.18 2.82 -7.67
CA ASP A 78 -38.75 1.54 -8.01
C ASP A 78 -38.15 0.55 -6.99
N ASP A 79 -38.80 0.46 -5.83
CA ASP A 79 -38.34 -0.30 -4.65
C ASP A 79 -38.12 -1.80 -4.99
N ASP A 80 -38.59 -2.25 -6.16
CA ASP A 80 -38.48 -3.63 -6.65
C ASP A 80 -37.30 -3.87 -7.62
N ASN A 81 -36.47 -2.88 -7.96
CA ASN A 81 -35.30 -3.11 -8.83
C ASN A 81 -34.18 -3.86 -8.06
N PRO A 82 -33.85 -5.12 -8.39
CA PRO A 82 -32.81 -5.85 -7.68
C PRO A 82 -31.40 -5.35 -8.00
N PHE A 83 -31.21 -4.60 -9.09
CA PHE A 83 -29.90 -4.19 -9.60
C PHE A 83 -29.47 -2.79 -9.14
N THR A 84 -29.93 -2.33 -7.97
CA THR A 84 -29.44 -1.08 -7.38
C THR A 84 -27.98 -1.18 -6.97
N LEU A 85 -27.31 -0.02 -6.85
CA LEU A 85 -25.94 0.07 -6.35
C LEU A 85 -25.82 -0.55 -4.94
N GLU A 86 -26.80 -0.27 -4.08
CA GLU A 86 -26.85 -0.79 -2.70
C GLU A 86 -26.94 -2.32 -2.67
N ASN A 87 -27.78 -2.92 -3.53
CA ASN A 87 -27.91 -4.37 -3.61
C ASN A 87 -26.67 -5.03 -4.21
N TYR A 88 -25.98 -4.39 -5.16
CA TYR A 88 -24.75 -4.92 -5.73
C TYR A 88 -23.61 -5.01 -4.70
N PHE A 89 -23.52 -4.03 -3.79
CA PHE A 89 -22.49 -3.96 -2.74
C PHE A 89 -22.94 -4.45 -1.36
N CYS A 90 -24.12 -5.08 -1.24
CA CYS A 90 -24.72 -5.43 0.06
C CYS A 90 -23.89 -6.45 0.87
N CYS A 91 -23.04 -7.23 0.20
CA CYS A 91 -22.20 -8.25 0.82
C CYS A 91 -20.70 -7.92 0.70
N THR A 92 -20.29 -6.65 0.69
CA THR A 92 -18.90 -6.26 0.42
C THR A 92 -18.24 -5.55 1.59
N PHE A 93 -16.92 -5.67 1.66
CA PHE A 93 -16.09 -4.91 2.60
C PHE A 93 -15.17 -3.93 1.86
N PRO A 94 -15.01 -2.68 2.36
CA PRO A 94 -15.76 -2.07 3.47
C PRO A 94 -17.22 -1.76 3.06
N PRO A 95 -18.19 -1.86 4.00
CA PRO A 95 -19.59 -1.58 3.70
C PRO A 95 -19.79 -0.17 3.17
N MET A 96 -20.65 -0.03 2.16
CA MET A 96 -20.94 1.28 1.57
C MET A 96 -21.54 2.21 2.61
N ASN A 97 -21.02 3.45 2.68
CA ASN A 97 -21.42 4.47 3.65
C ASN A 97 -21.15 4.14 5.12
N ASN A 98 -20.41 3.07 5.43
CA ASN A 98 -19.83 2.86 6.75
C ASN A 98 -18.46 3.54 6.82
N TYR A 99 -18.45 4.83 7.15
CA TYR A 99 -17.24 5.66 7.11
C TYR A 99 -16.11 5.18 8.03
N PRO A 100 -16.37 4.75 9.29
CA PRO A 100 -15.34 4.10 10.11
C PRO A 100 -14.70 2.88 9.44
N MET A 101 -15.48 2.04 8.75
CA MET A 101 -14.94 0.85 8.09
C MET A 101 -14.16 1.17 6.82
N GLU A 102 -14.56 2.21 6.08
CA GLU A 102 -13.78 2.69 4.94
C GLU A 102 -12.39 3.19 5.36
N ILE A 103 -12.31 3.99 6.42
CA ILE A 103 -11.00 4.45 6.91
C ILE A 103 -10.20 3.32 7.57
N PHE A 104 -10.87 2.40 8.27
CA PHE A 104 -10.21 1.22 8.85
C PHE A 104 -9.57 0.35 7.78
N TYR A 105 -10.29 0.10 6.69
CA TYR A 105 -9.79 -0.62 5.53
C TYR A 105 -8.54 0.05 4.95
N ILE A 106 -8.58 1.37 4.73
CA ILE A 106 -7.45 2.12 4.20
C ILE A 106 -6.22 2.02 5.10
N ILE A 107 -6.37 2.21 6.43
CA ILE A 107 -5.24 2.13 7.36
C ILE A 107 -4.70 0.69 7.44
N ALA A 108 -5.56 -0.32 7.39
CA ALA A 108 -5.15 -1.73 7.32
C ALA A 108 -4.35 -2.02 6.04
N SER A 109 -4.71 -1.43 4.90
CA SER A 109 -3.90 -1.51 3.68
C SER A 109 -2.52 -0.90 3.86
N HIS A 110 -2.42 0.25 4.54
CA HIS A 110 -1.13 0.88 4.81
C HIS A 110 -0.24 0.03 5.73
N LEU A 111 -0.82 -0.78 6.62
CA LEU A 111 -0.05 -1.73 7.43
C LEU A 111 0.65 -2.78 6.56
N MET A 112 0.01 -3.24 5.48
CA MET A 112 0.64 -4.16 4.52
C MET A 112 1.78 -3.47 3.78
N ASP A 113 1.58 -2.21 3.39
CA ASP A 113 2.58 -1.41 2.67
C ASP A 113 3.86 -1.22 3.48
N ILE A 114 3.78 -1.14 4.82
CA ILE A 114 4.97 -1.00 5.69
C ILE A 114 5.98 -2.10 5.40
N THR A 115 5.55 -3.35 5.18
CA THR A 115 6.48 -4.46 4.91
C THR A 115 6.60 -4.85 3.43
N SER A 116 6.03 -4.07 2.51
CA SER A 116 6.19 -4.29 1.06
C SER A 116 7.62 -4.01 0.58
N GLY A 117 8.30 -3.07 1.22
CA GLY A 117 9.71 -2.73 0.99
C GLY A 117 10.54 -2.69 2.26
N SER A 118 10.09 -3.28 3.36
CA SER A 118 10.79 -3.16 4.64
C SER A 118 10.47 -4.36 5.51
N VAL A 119 11.16 -4.47 6.64
CA VAL A 119 10.92 -5.54 7.61
C VAL A 119 10.84 -4.99 9.01
N LEU A 120 10.01 -5.62 9.84
CA LEU A 120 9.89 -5.29 11.26
C LEU A 120 10.92 -6.08 12.07
N LEU A 121 11.65 -5.38 12.93
CA LEU A 121 12.61 -5.96 13.87
C LEU A 121 11.95 -6.03 15.25
N GLY A 122 11.77 -7.24 15.78
CA GLY A 122 11.26 -7.43 17.14
C GLY A 122 12.34 -7.18 18.18
N THR A 123 12.13 -6.20 19.07
CA THR A 123 13.12 -5.81 20.09
C THR A 123 13.45 -6.96 21.05
N GLU A 124 12.43 -7.71 21.47
CA GLU A 124 12.60 -8.80 22.45
C GLU A 124 13.05 -10.13 21.82
N THR A 125 12.68 -10.37 20.56
CA THR A 125 12.89 -11.65 19.90
C THR A 125 14.13 -11.67 19.01
N SER A 126 14.66 -10.49 18.66
CA SER A 126 15.69 -10.31 17.62
C SER A 126 15.30 -10.95 16.28
N LYS A 127 14.00 -11.18 16.06
CA LYS A 127 13.46 -11.75 14.84
C LYS A 127 13.06 -10.65 13.86
N ILE A 128 13.15 -11.00 12.59
CA ILE A 128 12.75 -10.15 11.47
C ILE A 128 11.39 -10.64 10.98
N TYR A 129 10.44 -9.72 10.80
CA TYR A 129 9.07 -10.03 10.43
C TYR A 129 8.61 -9.30 9.17
N TYR A 130 7.75 -9.97 8.40
CA TYR A 130 6.89 -9.36 7.39
C TYR A 130 5.41 -9.55 7.77
N ILE A 131 4.54 -8.67 7.27
CA ILE A 131 3.09 -8.74 7.47
C ILE A 131 2.47 -9.34 6.21
N ALA A 132 1.87 -10.51 6.34
CA ALA A 132 1.20 -11.17 5.22
C ALA A 132 -0.21 -10.63 5.05
N GLU A 133 -0.56 -10.27 3.81
CA GLU A 133 -1.86 -9.71 3.40
C GLU A 133 -3.06 -10.52 3.91
N GLU A 134 -3.02 -11.84 3.74
CA GLU A 134 -4.04 -12.77 4.23
C GLU A 134 -4.36 -12.55 5.73
N THR A 135 -3.31 -12.34 6.54
CA THR A 135 -3.46 -12.11 7.99
C THR A 135 -4.15 -10.80 8.32
N VAL A 136 -3.87 -9.76 7.52
CA VAL A 136 -4.45 -8.44 7.71
C VAL A 136 -5.92 -8.50 7.35
N HIS A 137 -6.26 -9.12 6.22
CA HIS A 137 -7.64 -9.32 5.81
C HIS A 137 -8.42 -10.15 6.84
N GLU A 138 -7.93 -11.32 7.25
CA GLU A 138 -8.57 -12.15 8.29
C GLU A 138 -8.85 -11.34 9.56
N ALA A 139 -7.83 -10.67 10.11
CA ALA A 139 -7.99 -9.88 11.33
C ALA A 139 -8.96 -8.69 11.15
N LEU A 140 -8.96 -8.06 9.98
CA LEU A 140 -9.85 -6.95 9.67
C LEU A 140 -11.33 -7.40 9.64
N PHE A 141 -11.64 -8.54 9.02
CA PHE A 141 -13.01 -9.08 9.02
C PHE A 141 -13.45 -9.50 10.43
N GLU A 142 -12.58 -10.17 11.20
CA GLU A 142 -12.90 -10.58 12.57
C GLU A 142 -13.20 -9.37 13.46
N ILE A 143 -12.38 -8.31 13.40
CA ILE A 143 -12.63 -7.08 14.18
C ILE A 143 -13.95 -6.43 13.74
N ALA A 144 -14.17 -6.24 12.44
CA ALA A 144 -15.41 -5.63 11.96
C ALA A 144 -16.65 -6.43 12.42
N TYR A 145 -16.58 -7.76 12.41
CA TYR A 145 -17.64 -8.63 12.87
C TYR A 145 -17.88 -8.53 14.39
N GLU A 146 -16.81 -8.59 15.19
CA GLU A 146 -16.89 -8.50 16.66
C GLU A 146 -17.51 -7.17 17.13
N HIS A 147 -17.28 -6.09 16.39
CA HIS A 147 -17.86 -4.77 16.66
C HIS A 147 -19.22 -4.54 15.96
N GLN A 148 -19.80 -5.56 15.32
CA GLN A 148 -21.11 -5.52 14.66
C GLN A 148 -21.19 -4.53 13.48
N GLU A 149 -20.06 -4.24 12.85
CA GLU A 149 -19.98 -3.39 11.66
C GLU A 149 -20.36 -4.15 10.38
N ILE A 150 -20.26 -5.49 10.43
CA ILE A 150 -20.66 -6.43 9.39
C ILE A 150 -21.37 -7.65 9.99
N ASP A 151 -22.11 -8.39 9.17
CA ASP A 151 -22.78 -9.62 9.56
C ASP A 151 -21.93 -10.88 9.30
N ASP A 152 -22.45 -12.04 9.72
CA ASP A 152 -21.81 -13.35 9.50
C ASP A 152 -21.57 -13.63 8.01
N MET A 153 -22.47 -13.17 7.14
CA MET A 153 -22.39 -13.44 5.71
C MET A 153 -21.21 -12.69 5.07
N VAL A 154 -21.03 -11.41 5.38
CA VAL A 154 -19.88 -10.61 4.91
C VAL A 154 -18.58 -11.16 5.49
N ARG A 155 -18.55 -11.50 6.79
CA ARG A 155 -17.38 -12.12 7.43
C ARG A 155 -16.99 -13.41 6.71
N ASP A 156 -17.93 -14.31 6.48
CA ASP A 156 -17.62 -15.64 5.91
C ASP A 156 -17.22 -15.54 4.43
N MET A 157 -17.82 -14.62 3.67
CA MET A 157 -17.54 -14.46 2.24
C MET A 157 -16.19 -13.80 1.94
N HIS A 158 -15.63 -13.02 2.87
CA HIS A 158 -14.35 -12.31 2.72
C HIS A 158 -14.25 -11.47 1.42
N ALA A 159 -15.35 -10.86 0.98
CA ALA A 159 -15.41 -10.15 -0.29
C ALA A 159 -14.92 -8.69 -0.16
N CYS A 160 -13.60 -8.52 -0.21
CA CYS A 160 -12.98 -7.22 -0.50
C CYS A 160 -13.03 -6.96 -2.01
N ILE A 161 -13.88 -6.04 -2.45
CA ILE A 161 -14.06 -5.75 -3.89
C ILE A 161 -13.40 -4.42 -4.30
N LEU A 162 -13.04 -3.59 -3.32
CA LEU A 162 -12.54 -2.24 -3.58
C LEU A 162 -11.05 -2.15 -3.28
N THR A 163 -10.33 -1.46 -4.14
CA THR A 163 -8.99 -0.98 -3.83
C THR A 163 -9.07 0.15 -2.81
N ALA A 164 -8.26 0.09 -1.77
CA ALA A 164 -8.11 1.23 -0.86
C ALA A 164 -7.51 2.43 -1.63
N PRO A 165 -8.15 3.61 -1.64
CA PRO A 165 -7.56 4.78 -2.27
C PRO A 165 -6.26 5.16 -1.55
N PRO A 166 -5.17 5.46 -2.27
CA PRO A 166 -3.92 5.84 -1.65
C PRO A 166 -4.08 7.18 -0.92
N LEU A 167 -3.71 7.21 0.37
CA LEU A 167 -3.65 8.48 1.10
C LEU A 167 -2.50 9.32 0.55
N GLN A 168 -2.71 10.64 0.48
CA GLN A 168 -1.73 11.55 -0.11
C GLN A 168 -1.19 12.55 0.90
N GLY A 169 0.10 12.87 0.76
CA GLY A 169 0.75 13.91 1.54
C GLY A 169 0.64 13.69 3.05
N ILE A 170 0.08 14.68 3.75
CA ILE A 170 -0.03 14.69 5.22
C ILE A 170 -0.99 13.61 5.74
N ASP A 171 -2.00 13.22 4.96
CA ASP A 171 -3.00 12.24 5.40
C ASP A 171 -2.39 10.85 5.51
N ALA A 172 -1.49 10.50 4.59
CA ALA A 172 -0.70 9.28 4.67
C ALA A 172 0.20 9.28 5.91
N ILE A 173 0.80 10.44 6.24
CA ILE A 173 1.62 10.60 7.44
C ILE A 173 0.79 10.31 8.69
N TYR A 174 -0.42 10.86 8.83
CA TYR A 174 -1.27 10.56 9.99
C TYR A 174 -1.65 9.08 10.12
N ALA A 175 -1.91 8.40 9.00
CA ALA A 175 -2.17 6.96 9.02
C ALA A 175 -0.95 6.16 9.47
N TYR A 176 0.23 6.45 8.90
CA TYR A 176 1.47 5.78 9.29
C TYR A 176 1.91 6.11 10.72
N GLU A 177 1.69 7.33 11.21
CA GLU A 177 1.95 7.71 12.60
C GLU A 177 1.11 6.87 13.58
N CYS A 178 -0.17 6.65 13.26
CA CYS A 178 -1.03 5.75 14.05
C CYS A 178 -0.45 4.33 14.10
N LEU A 179 -0.11 3.78 12.93
CA LEU A 179 0.48 2.44 12.82
C LEU A 179 1.82 2.35 13.56
N PHE A 180 2.69 3.33 13.40
CA PHE A 180 4.00 3.35 14.06
C PHE A 180 3.90 3.53 15.57
N ALA A 181 2.95 4.33 16.05
CA ALA A 181 2.70 4.45 17.49
C ALA A 181 2.32 3.10 18.10
N ILE A 182 1.45 2.34 17.43
CA ILE A 182 1.06 0.98 17.85
C ILE A 182 2.24 0.02 17.77
N LEU A 183 2.95 -0.01 16.64
CA LEU A 183 4.13 -0.87 16.45
C LEU A 183 5.22 -0.58 17.48
N HIS A 184 5.43 0.70 17.83
CA HIS A 184 6.42 1.12 18.83
C HIS A 184 6.03 0.63 20.22
N GLN A 185 4.76 0.78 20.61
CA GLN A 185 4.24 0.26 21.87
C GLN A 185 4.37 -1.26 21.96
N MET A 186 4.29 -1.96 20.82
CA MET A 186 4.46 -3.41 20.72
C MET A 186 5.91 -3.86 20.56
N GLY A 187 6.88 -2.93 20.61
CA GLY A 187 8.31 -3.25 20.60
C GLY A 187 8.86 -3.65 19.23
N TYR A 188 8.28 -3.14 18.13
CA TYR A 188 8.83 -3.31 16.79
C TYR A 188 9.65 -2.08 16.36
N HIS A 189 10.67 -2.29 15.54
CA HIS A 189 11.39 -1.23 14.82
C HIS A 189 11.39 -1.54 13.32
N LEU A 190 11.63 -0.53 12.48
CA LEU A 190 11.65 -0.71 11.03
C LEU A 190 13.09 -0.79 10.52
N ARG A 191 13.38 -1.82 9.73
CA ARG A 191 14.49 -1.78 8.76
C ARG A 191 13.89 -1.46 7.40
N TYR A 192 14.14 -0.25 6.94
CA TYR A 192 13.64 0.32 5.71
C TYR A 192 14.54 -0.03 4.52
N LEU A 193 13.94 -0.46 3.42
CA LEU A 193 14.58 -0.56 2.11
C LEU A 193 13.71 0.21 1.11
N ASP A 194 14.33 1.03 0.27
CA ASP A 194 13.56 1.80 -0.69
C ASP A 194 13.22 0.91 -1.90
N THR A 195 11.93 0.67 -2.14
CA THR A 195 11.45 -0.19 -3.23
C THR A 195 11.82 0.32 -4.62
N ASP A 196 11.88 1.65 -4.79
CA ASP A 196 12.31 2.25 -6.06
C ASP A 196 13.80 1.97 -6.29
N LEU A 197 14.62 2.01 -5.24
CA LEU A 197 16.05 1.67 -5.32
C LEU A 197 16.29 0.18 -5.53
N LEU A 198 15.53 -0.70 -4.87
CA LEU A 198 15.58 -2.15 -5.11
C LEU A 198 15.28 -2.46 -6.59
N TYR A 199 14.19 -1.91 -7.12
CA TYR A 199 13.80 -2.11 -8.51
C TYR A 199 14.85 -1.56 -9.50
N ILE A 200 15.43 -0.38 -9.22
CA ILE A 200 16.52 0.16 -10.05
C ILE A 200 17.75 -0.75 -10.01
N ALA A 201 18.12 -1.27 -8.83
CA ALA A 201 19.27 -2.17 -8.69
C ALA A 201 19.06 -3.47 -9.48
N GLU A 202 17.88 -4.10 -9.37
CA GLU A 202 17.51 -5.28 -10.17
C GLU A 202 17.60 -4.99 -11.68
N LEU A 203 17.09 -3.85 -12.13
CA LEU A 203 17.18 -3.45 -13.53
C LEU A 203 18.63 -3.24 -14.00
N GLN A 204 19.49 -2.71 -13.15
CA GLN A 204 20.91 -2.52 -13.45
C GLN A 204 21.67 -3.85 -13.49
N GLU A 205 21.30 -4.82 -12.65
CA GLU A 205 21.83 -6.19 -12.72
C GLU A 205 21.41 -6.87 -14.04
N ILE A 206 20.11 -6.82 -14.39
CA ILE A 206 19.60 -7.36 -15.66
C ILE A 206 20.33 -6.70 -16.85
N TYR A 207 20.61 -5.40 -16.77
CA TYR A 207 21.38 -4.69 -17.80
C TYR A 207 22.77 -5.29 -17.99
N GLN A 208 23.49 -5.60 -16.90
CA GLN A 208 24.80 -6.24 -16.96
C GLN A 208 24.70 -7.64 -17.58
N ASP A 209 23.69 -8.43 -17.21
CA ASP A 209 23.49 -9.80 -17.67
C ASP A 209 23.12 -9.91 -19.16
N ILE A 210 22.37 -8.94 -19.70
CA ILE A 210 21.99 -8.91 -21.13
C ILE A 210 23.24 -8.95 -22.03
N HIS A 211 24.35 -8.35 -21.62
CA HIS A 211 25.58 -8.36 -22.39
C HIS A 211 26.13 -9.78 -22.59
N TYR A 212 25.98 -10.66 -21.59
CA TYR A 212 26.50 -12.02 -21.58
C TYR A 212 25.49 -13.08 -22.07
N THR A 213 24.21 -12.72 -22.15
CA THR A 213 23.14 -13.64 -22.59
C THR A 213 23.21 -13.92 -24.11
N ASP A 214 22.99 -15.17 -24.52
CA ASP A 214 22.97 -15.59 -25.93
C ASP A 214 21.59 -15.32 -26.58
N ILE A 215 21.28 -14.04 -26.80
CA ILE A 215 20.06 -13.57 -27.48
C ILE A 215 20.41 -12.66 -28.66
N ALA A 216 19.46 -12.50 -29.59
CA ALA A 216 19.66 -11.71 -30.80
C ALA A 216 20.00 -10.24 -30.48
N SER A 217 20.86 -9.62 -31.29
CA SER A 217 21.30 -8.23 -31.07
C SER A 217 20.15 -7.21 -31.06
N THR A 218 19.10 -7.46 -31.83
CA THR A 218 17.89 -6.61 -31.85
C THR A 218 17.15 -6.71 -30.53
N GLU A 219 16.97 -7.92 -30.01
CA GLU A 219 16.34 -8.18 -28.71
C GLU A 219 17.16 -7.56 -27.55
N LYS A 220 18.50 -7.64 -27.60
CA LYS A 220 19.36 -6.96 -26.62
C LYS A 220 19.10 -5.45 -26.60
N THR A 221 18.97 -4.85 -27.79
CA THR A 221 18.75 -3.41 -27.92
C THR A 221 17.38 -3.01 -27.35
N GLU A 222 16.33 -3.78 -27.65
CA GLU A 222 14.98 -3.55 -27.13
C GLU A 222 14.94 -3.66 -25.60
N LYS A 223 15.55 -4.71 -25.02
CA LYS A 223 15.61 -4.88 -23.56
C LYS A 223 16.39 -3.76 -22.87
N ILE A 224 17.53 -3.34 -23.44
CA ILE A 224 18.32 -2.21 -22.90
C ILE A 224 17.49 -0.92 -22.93
N GLN A 225 16.76 -0.65 -24.02
CA GLN A 225 15.90 0.53 -24.11
C GLN A 225 14.75 0.49 -23.10
N GLN A 226 14.16 -0.69 -22.88
CA GLN A 226 13.11 -0.88 -21.86
C GLN A 226 13.66 -0.58 -20.46
N ILE A 227 14.80 -1.17 -20.09
CA ILE A 227 15.45 -0.92 -18.80
C ILE A 227 15.75 0.56 -18.60
N GLN A 228 16.33 1.23 -19.61
CA GLN A 228 16.59 2.66 -19.55
C GLN A 228 15.30 3.46 -19.33
N SER A 229 14.23 3.10 -20.04
CA SER A 229 12.92 3.75 -19.90
C SER A 229 12.35 3.56 -18.49
N ASP A 230 12.48 2.37 -17.92
CA ASP A 230 11.94 2.03 -16.60
C ASP A 230 12.69 2.76 -15.48
N ILE A 231 14.03 2.73 -15.47
CA ILE A 231 14.84 3.52 -14.53
C ILE A 231 14.52 5.02 -14.68
N GLN A 232 14.43 5.49 -15.93
CA GLN A 232 14.13 6.88 -16.21
C GLN A 232 12.72 7.27 -15.74
N TYR A 233 11.74 6.38 -15.82
CA TYR A 233 10.38 6.58 -15.32
C TYR A 233 10.38 6.77 -13.79
N VAL A 234 11.09 5.90 -13.06
CA VAL A 234 11.20 6.01 -11.59
C VAL A 234 11.83 7.35 -11.20
N ILE A 235 13.00 7.69 -11.75
CA ILE A 235 13.66 8.98 -11.54
C ILE A 235 12.74 10.15 -11.89
N ASN A 236 11.97 10.00 -12.98
CA ASN A 236 11.03 11.02 -13.45
C ASN A 236 9.81 11.21 -12.55
N SER A 237 9.46 10.23 -11.74
CA SER A 237 8.33 10.32 -10.81
C SER A 237 8.74 10.97 -9.48
N LYS A 238 10.00 10.86 -9.06
CA LYS A 238 10.44 11.27 -7.70
C LYS A 238 11.32 12.53 -7.62
N ILE A 239 12.15 12.80 -8.62
CA ILE A 239 13.17 13.88 -8.55
C ILE A 239 12.67 15.11 -9.33
N PRO A 240 12.98 16.39 -9.04
CA PRO A 240 12.56 17.51 -9.89
C PRO A 240 13.28 17.54 -11.25
N ARG A 241 12.59 17.95 -12.34
CA ARG A 241 13.12 17.94 -13.73
C ARG A 241 14.50 18.60 -13.88
N SER A 242 14.77 19.68 -13.12
CA SER A 242 16.03 20.43 -13.17
C SER A 242 17.26 19.61 -12.79
N TYR A 243 17.10 18.50 -12.05
CA TYR A 243 18.20 17.69 -11.55
C TYR A 243 18.36 16.35 -12.28
N ARG A 244 17.44 16.01 -13.20
CA ARG A 244 17.43 14.71 -13.90
C ARG A 244 18.34 14.65 -15.13
N GLN A 245 18.70 15.79 -15.71
CA GLN A 245 19.27 15.89 -17.05
C GLN A 245 20.74 15.42 -17.18
N HIS A 246 21.39 15.09 -16.05
CA HIS A 246 22.81 14.74 -16.01
C HIS A 246 23.10 13.49 -15.18
N ILE A 247 22.08 12.64 -14.95
CA ILE A 247 22.24 11.41 -14.19
C ILE A 247 22.64 10.30 -15.16
N ASP A 248 23.70 9.57 -14.82
CA ASP A 248 23.95 8.27 -15.43
C ASP A 248 22.96 7.25 -14.82
N LEU A 249 22.10 6.68 -15.66
CA LEU A 249 21.06 5.74 -15.23
C LEU A 249 21.64 4.42 -14.68
N PHE A 250 22.92 4.16 -14.91
CA PHE A 250 23.62 2.96 -14.43
C PHE A 250 24.63 3.27 -13.30
N ASP A 251 24.65 4.50 -12.77
CA ASP A 251 25.38 4.88 -11.55
C ASP A 251 24.40 4.86 -10.35
N LEU A 252 24.29 3.71 -9.69
CA LEU A 252 23.41 3.55 -8.53
C LEU A 252 23.74 4.54 -7.41
N GLU A 253 25.01 4.84 -7.16
CA GLU A 253 25.42 5.75 -6.09
C GLU A 253 24.91 7.17 -6.36
N ALA A 254 24.99 7.63 -7.60
CA ALA A 254 24.40 8.91 -8.01
C ALA A 254 22.88 8.94 -7.83
N ILE A 255 22.18 7.86 -8.19
CA ILE A 255 20.73 7.74 -8.04
C ILE A 255 20.33 7.77 -6.56
N VAL A 256 21.00 6.98 -5.71
CA VAL A 256 20.77 6.93 -4.25
C VAL A 256 20.94 8.32 -3.62
N ARG A 257 22.02 9.03 -3.96
CA ARG A 257 22.25 10.41 -3.44
C ARG A 257 21.10 11.34 -3.81
N LEU A 258 20.58 11.23 -5.04
CA LEU A 258 19.49 12.08 -5.50
C LEU A 258 18.15 11.72 -4.84
N LEU A 259 17.84 10.44 -4.69
CA LEU A 259 16.62 10.01 -4.01
C LEU A 259 16.64 10.40 -2.53
N ASN A 260 17.75 10.18 -1.80
CA ASN A 260 17.88 10.67 -0.42
C ASN A 260 17.70 12.20 -0.30
N THR A 261 18.03 12.96 -1.35
CA THR A 261 17.91 14.43 -1.34
C THR A 261 16.48 14.91 -1.63
N TYR A 262 15.76 14.24 -2.54
CA TYR A 262 14.53 14.77 -3.13
C TYR A 262 13.27 13.93 -2.88
N LYS A 263 13.42 12.61 -2.64
CA LYS A 263 12.29 11.75 -2.34
C LYS A 263 11.86 11.99 -0.90
N VAL A 264 10.58 12.35 -0.73
CA VAL A 264 9.94 12.41 0.57
C VAL A 264 9.10 11.15 0.72
N ASP A 265 9.47 10.31 1.69
CA ASP A 265 8.76 9.07 1.97
C ASP A 265 7.91 9.22 3.26
N PRO A 266 6.57 9.12 3.19
CA PRO A 266 5.70 9.20 4.35
C PRO A 266 6.00 8.16 5.42
N VAL A 267 6.45 6.95 5.06
CA VAL A 267 6.81 5.89 6.00
C VAL A 267 8.01 6.32 6.84
N VAL A 268 9.06 6.84 6.19
CA VAL A 268 10.28 7.31 6.87
C VAL A 268 9.98 8.52 7.76
N LEU A 269 9.21 9.49 7.27
CA LEU A 269 8.86 10.68 8.05
C LEU A 269 8.01 10.34 9.29
N SER A 270 7.01 9.47 9.12
CA SER A 270 6.14 9.06 10.23
C SER A 270 6.91 8.23 11.25
N TYR A 271 7.82 7.36 10.80
CA TYR A 271 8.73 6.64 11.69
C TYR A 271 9.61 7.62 12.49
N LEU A 272 10.24 8.59 11.83
CA LEU A 272 11.07 9.60 12.48
C LEU A 272 10.30 10.37 13.55
N HIS A 273 9.05 10.74 13.27
CA HIS A 273 8.22 11.46 14.23
C HIS A 273 7.85 10.62 15.46
N ILE A 274 7.57 9.33 15.29
CA ILE A 274 7.17 8.45 16.41
C ILE A 274 8.37 7.95 17.22
N TYR A 275 9.49 7.65 16.57
CA TYR A 275 10.66 7.02 17.20
C TYR A 275 11.78 8.02 17.54
N ASP A 276 11.65 9.29 17.15
CA ASP A 276 12.68 10.33 17.27
C ASP A 276 14.05 9.95 16.64
N THR A 277 14.04 8.98 15.71
CA THR A 277 15.22 8.52 14.97
C THR A 277 14.82 8.01 13.59
N PHE A 278 15.76 8.03 12.64
CA PHE A 278 15.54 7.39 11.34
C PHE A 278 15.44 5.86 11.48
N PRO A 279 14.65 5.19 10.61
CA PRO A 279 14.63 3.74 10.55
C PRO A 279 16.00 3.21 10.11
N ARG A 280 16.32 1.98 10.49
CA ARG A 280 17.55 1.32 10.05
C ARG A 280 17.52 1.16 8.52
N GLY A 281 18.63 1.44 7.83
CA GLY A 281 18.68 1.46 6.36
C GLY A 281 18.35 2.83 5.75
N TYR A 282 18.11 3.85 6.59
CA TYR A 282 17.94 5.24 6.14
C TYR A 282 18.93 6.19 6.85
N PRO A 283 19.61 7.12 6.14
CA PRO A 283 19.54 7.35 4.69
C PRO A 283 20.08 6.15 3.91
N CYS A 284 19.54 5.94 2.70
CA CYS A 284 19.87 4.80 1.87
C CYS A 284 21.35 4.84 1.45
N VAL A 285 22.04 3.70 1.41
CA VAL A 285 23.38 3.60 0.82
C VAL A 285 23.39 2.55 -0.28
N ALA A 286 24.18 2.76 -1.35
CA ALA A 286 24.15 1.88 -2.53
C ALA A 286 24.51 0.42 -2.20
N SER A 287 25.37 0.20 -1.20
CA SER A 287 25.74 -1.14 -0.74
C SER A 287 24.57 -1.94 -0.16
N ASP A 288 23.50 -1.29 0.28
CA ASP A 288 22.30 -2.00 0.78
C ASP A 288 21.49 -2.65 -0.36
N TYR A 289 21.81 -2.32 -1.62
CA TYR A 289 21.08 -2.72 -2.83
C TYR A 289 21.95 -3.45 -3.85
N CYS A 290 23.25 -3.56 -3.61
CA CYS A 290 24.15 -4.35 -4.45
C CYS A 290 24.39 -5.71 -3.80
N ASP A 291 24.31 -6.79 -4.58
CA ASP A 291 24.62 -8.17 -4.17
C ASP A 291 26.13 -8.39 -3.95
N GLU A 292 26.76 -7.57 -3.12
CA GLU A 292 28.07 -7.86 -2.55
C GLU A 292 27.88 -8.35 -1.11
N ASP A 293 27.73 -9.69 -0.98
CA ASP A 293 27.79 -10.44 0.27
C ASP A 293 26.93 -9.87 1.41
N GLU A 294 25.67 -10.33 1.49
CA GLU A 294 24.75 -10.26 2.64
C GLU A 294 25.44 -10.17 4.04
N GLN A 295 25.91 -8.99 4.42
CA GLN A 295 26.33 -8.68 5.78
C GLN A 295 25.13 -8.07 6.49
N TRP A 296 24.34 -8.96 7.06
CA TRP A 296 23.22 -8.63 7.93
C TRP A 296 23.72 -8.25 9.34
N ASP A 297 24.55 -7.21 9.45
CA ASP A 297 25.06 -6.69 10.74
C ASP A 297 24.28 -5.46 11.21
#